data_AF-A0A383F7J5-F1
#
_entry.id   AF-A0A383F7J5-F1
#
_cell.length_a   1.000
_cell.length_b   1.000
_cell.length_c   1.000
_cell.angle_alpha   90.00
_cell.angle_beta   90.00
_cell.angle_gamma   90.00
#
_symmetry.space_group_name_H-M   'P 1'
#
loop_
_entity.id
_entity.type
_entity.pdbx_description
1 polymer ?
#
loop_
_entity_poly.entity_id
_entity_poly.type
_entity_poly.pdbx_seq_one_letter_code
_entity_poly.pdbx_strand_id
1 'polypeptide(L)'
;MGPGSLVVDVRSSVGWAERGPSVASARAPCYAACMSAARTERLLNLLTLLLNSRRPISFREIRRMQEFMAYETADPKSGERAFERDKASLLEAGVPLRWLSPDELDDEDGIGGYAIDRHEYYLPDLELDAAELALLSI
;
A
#
# COMPACT_ATOMS: atom_id res chain seq x y z
N MET A 1 67.62 23.03 -45.97
CA MET A 1 67.06 24.14 -45.18
C MET A 1 65.64 23.79 -44.77
N GLY A 2 65.35 23.82 -43.47
CA GLY A 2 64.01 23.79 -42.88
C GLY A 2 63.33 22.43 -42.69
N PRO A 3 63.56 21.71 -41.58
CA PRO A 3 62.60 20.77 -41.01
C PRO A 3 61.78 21.47 -39.92
N GLY A 4 60.46 21.29 -39.90
CA GLY A 4 59.63 21.85 -38.83
C GLY A 4 58.17 21.48 -38.95
N SER A 5 57.77 20.37 -38.35
CA SER A 5 56.87 20.40 -37.20
C SER A 5 56.57 18.97 -36.78
N LEU A 6 57.09 18.67 -35.59
CA LEU A 6 56.98 17.43 -34.86
C LEU A 6 55.72 17.54 -33.98
N VAL A 7 54.96 16.44 -33.94
CA VAL A 7 54.23 15.88 -32.79
C VAL A 7 53.45 16.81 -31.84
N VAL A 8 52.15 16.52 -31.76
CA VAL A 8 51.31 16.91 -30.64
C VAL A 8 51.62 15.96 -29.49
N ASP A 9 52.36 16.44 -28.48
CA ASP A 9 52.55 15.72 -27.22
C ASP A 9 51.29 15.87 -26.37
N VAL A 10 50.60 14.75 -26.15
CA VAL A 10 49.49 14.64 -25.21
C VAL A 10 50.07 14.10 -23.90
N ARG A 11 50.50 14.98 -23.00
CA ARG A 11 50.80 14.57 -21.63
C ARG A 11 50.53 15.67 -20.61
N SER A 12 49.58 15.31 -19.74
CA SER A 12 49.70 15.46 -18.29
C SER A 12 49.83 16.88 -17.75
N SER A 13 48.71 17.41 -17.30
CA SER A 13 48.65 18.15 -16.03
C SER A 13 47.22 18.11 -15.51
N VAL A 14 46.90 17.15 -14.63
CA VAL A 14 45.73 17.28 -13.77
C VAL A 14 46.18 17.05 -12.33
N GLY A 15 46.77 18.13 -11.81
CA GLY A 15 47.17 18.29 -10.43
C GLY A 15 46.06 18.96 -9.61
N TRP A 16 45.23 18.12 -8.99
CA TRP A 16 44.65 18.27 -7.64
C TRP A 16 43.51 19.27 -7.41
N ALA A 17 42.54 18.74 -6.66
CA ALA A 17 41.68 19.42 -5.70
C ALA A 17 40.57 20.31 -6.25
N GLU A 18 39.40 19.72 -6.51
CA GLU A 18 38.16 20.15 -5.84
C GLU A 18 37.31 18.90 -5.56
N ARG A 19 37.27 18.49 -4.28
CA ARG A 19 36.22 17.63 -3.76
C ARG A 19 34.93 18.46 -3.78
N GLY A 20 34.20 18.40 -4.88
CA GLY A 20 32.81 18.84 -4.90
C GLY A 20 32.02 18.04 -3.86
N PRO A 21 31.05 18.66 -3.15
CA PRO A 21 30.22 17.91 -2.23
C PRO A 21 29.51 16.81 -3.02
N SER A 22 29.75 15.56 -2.62
CA SER A 22 28.92 14.42 -2.99
C SER A 22 27.47 14.86 -2.83
N VAL A 23 26.69 14.81 -3.91
CA VAL A 23 25.24 14.90 -3.84
C VAL A 23 24.74 13.66 -3.10
N ALA A 24 24.85 13.74 -1.77
CA ALA A 24 24.27 12.80 -0.85
C ALA A 24 22.77 12.74 -1.17
N SER A 25 22.33 11.55 -1.54
CA SER A 25 20.96 11.17 -1.82
C SER A 25 20.07 11.48 -0.60
N ALA A 26 19.62 12.72 -0.47
CA ALA A 26 18.64 13.16 0.53
C ALA A 26 17.22 12.93 -0.01
N ARG A 27 16.88 11.67 -0.33
CA ARG A 27 15.61 11.32 -0.98
C ARG A 27 14.84 10.18 -0.31
N ALA A 28 15.06 9.94 0.98
CA ALA A 28 14.49 8.79 1.70
C ALA A 28 13.40 9.05 2.76
N PRO A 29 13.17 10.25 3.36
CA PRO A 29 12.11 10.38 4.36
C PRO A 29 10.71 10.65 3.76
N CYS A 30 10.62 11.51 2.75
CA CYS A 30 9.34 11.88 2.12
C CYS A 30 8.76 10.77 1.22
N TYR A 31 9.60 9.90 0.66
CA TYR A 31 9.12 8.75 -0.11
C TYR A 31 8.53 7.68 0.82
N ALA A 32 9.13 7.42 1.98
CA ALA A 32 8.54 6.51 2.98
C ALA A 32 7.19 7.03 3.52
N ALA A 33 7.07 8.35 3.77
CA ALA A 33 5.82 8.97 4.20
C ALA A 33 4.75 9.00 3.08
N CYS A 34 5.14 9.25 1.83
CA CYS A 34 4.24 9.13 0.68
C CYS A 34 3.80 7.67 0.46
N MET A 35 4.71 6.71 0.63
CA MET A 35 4.38 5.28 0.58
C MET A 35 3.50 4.84 1.75
N SER A 36 3.65 5.45 2.94
CA SER A 36 2.76 5.20 4.06
C SER A 36 1.38 5.82 3.83
N ALA A 37 1.32 7.06 3.29
CA ALA A 37 0.06 7.71 2.93
C ALA A 37 -0.69 6.91 1.85
N ALA A 38 0.00 6.48 0.78
CA ALA A 38 -0.56 5.64 -0.26
C ALA A 38 -1.01 4.26 0.28
N ARG A 39 -0.33 3.73 1.30
CA ARG A 39 -0.76 2.53 2.00
C ARG A 39 -2.03 2.78 2.82
N THR A 40 -2.07 3.86 3.60
CA THR A 40 -3.25 4.23 4.39
C THR A 40 -4.46 4.43 3.49
N GLU A 41 -4.31 5.16 2.38
CA GLU A 41 -5.36 5.34 1.39
C GLU A 41 -5.85 4.00 0.84
N ARG A 42 -4.94 3.10 0.43
CA ARG A 42 -5.30 1.77 -0.05
C ARG A 42 -6.04 0.93 1.00
N LEU A 43 -5.64 1.03 2.27
CA LEU A 43 -6.29 0.32 3.38
C LEU A 43 -7.70 0.88 3.62
N LEU A 44 -7.87 2.20 3.60
CA LEU A 44 -9.18 2.85 3.70
C LEU A 44 -10.08 2.53 2.51
N ASN A 45 -9.52 2.49 1.30
CA ASN A 45 -10.24 2.09 0.10
C ASN A 45 -10.68 0.63 0.21
N LEU A 46 -9.83 -0.27 0.71
CA LEU A 46 -10.17 -1.68 0.92
C LEU A 46 -11.31 -1.83 1.93
N LEU A 47 -11.20 -1.17 3.08
CA LEU A 47 -12.23 -1.16 4.11
C LEU A 47 -13.57 -0.64 3.55
N THR A 48 -13.52 0.50 2.86
CA THR A 48 -14.70 1.15 2.27
C THR A 48 -15.35 0.27 1.21
N LEU A 49 -14.55 -0.35 0.34
CA LEU A 49 -15.04 -1.30 -0.66
C LEU A 49 -15.80 -2.45 0.01
N LEU A 50 -15.18 -3.10 1.01
CA LEU A 50 -15.75 -4.30 1.63
C LEU A 50 -16.99 -3.98 2.48
N LEU A 51 -17.03 -2.84 3.16
CA LEU A 51 -18.22 -2.40 3.92
C LEU A 51 -19.42 -2.08 3.02
N ASN A 52 -19.17 -1.43 1.87
CA ASN A 52 -20.22 -1.04 0.93
C ASN A 52 -20.65 -2.19 0.00
N SER A 53 -19.85 -3.24 -0.10
CA SER A 53 -20.17 -4.41 -0.91
C SER A 53 -21.35 -5.18 -0.30
N ARG A 54 -22.27 -5.62 -1.16
CA ARG A 54 -23.40 -6.49 -0.76
C ARG A 54 -23.11 -7.97 -0.91
N ARG A 55 -22.05 -8.31 -1.65
CA ARG A 55 -21.55 -9.66 -1.87
C ARG A 55 -20.06 -9.69 -1.56
N PRO A 56 -19.48 -10.88 -1.30
CA PRO A 56 -18.03 -11.02 -1.18
C PRO A 56 -17.35 -10.67 -2.50
N ILE A 57 -16.15 -10.09 -2.40
CA ILE A 57 -15.38 -9.65 -3.55
C ILE A 57 -14.06 -10.42 -3.58
N SER A 58 -13.74 -11.06 -4.71
CA SER A 58 -12.50 -11.81 -4.85
C SER A 58 -11.28 -10.88 -4.99
N PHE A 59 -10.10 -11.35 -4.61
CA PHE A 59 -8.86 -10.59 -4.83
C PHE A 59 -8.63 -10.25 -6.31
N ARG A 60 -9.06 -11.13 -7.23
CA ARG A 60 -8.96 -10.92 -8.68
C ARG A 60 -9.78 -9.72 -9.13
N GLU A 61 -10.94 -9.48 -8.52
CA GLU A 61 -11.77 -8.32 -8.78
C GLU A 61 -11.18 -7.06 -8.14
N ILE A 62 -10.78 -7.13 -6.86
CA ILE A 62 -10.19 -6.00 -6.13
C ILE A 62 -9.00 -5.42 -6.91
N ARG A 63 -8.05 -6.26 -7.33
CA ARG A 63 -6.82 -5.78 -8.02
C ARG A 63 -7.07 -5.13 -9.39
N ARG A 64 -8.25 -5.29 -9.98
CA ARG A 64 -8.63 -4.69 -11.29
C ARG A 64 -9.27 -3.31 -11.13
N MET A 65 -9.61 -2.92 -9.91
CA MET A 65 -10.20 -1.61 -9.61
C MET A 65 -9.09 -0.54 -9.55
N GLN A 66 -9.42 0.68 -9.96
CA GLN A 66 -8.46 1.77 -10.14
C GLN A 66 -7.77 2.17 -8.82
N GLU A 67 -8.48 2.06 -7.71
CA GLU A 67 -8.03 2.37 -6.36
C GLU A 67 -6.97 1.38 -5.84
N PHE A 68 -6.80 0.25 -6.53
CA PHE A 68 -5.97 -0.89 -6.11
C PHE A 68 -4.90 -1.28 -7.14
N MET A 69 -4.54 -0.37 -8.05
CA MET A 69 -3.44 -0.57 -9.02
C MET A 69 -2.12 -0.98 -8.34
N ALA A 70 -1.93 -0.65 -7.06
CA ALA A 70 -0.77 -1.11 -6.27
C ALA A 70 -0.69 -2.63 -6.07
N TYR A 71 -1.80 -3.37 -6.25
CA TYR A 71 -1.82 -4.83 -6.26
C TYR A 71 -1.56 -5.42 -7.65
N GLU A 72 -1.68 -4.62 -8.71
CA GLU A 72 -1.37 -5.02 -10.09
C GLU A 72 0.13 -4.82 -10.35
N THR A 73 0.95 -5.69 -9.75
CA THR A 73 2.40 -5.67 -9.91
C THR A 73 2.87 -6.61 -11.01
N ALA A 74 4.03 -6.31 -11.61
CA ALA A 74 4.64 -7.16 -12.65
C ALA A 74 4.87 -8.62 -12.18
N ASP A 75 5.24 -8.81 -10.91
CA ASP A 75 5.23 -10.11 -10.25
C ASP A 75 3.91 -10.30 -9.48
N PRO A 76 3.02 -11.23 -9.86
CA PRO A 76 1.75 -11.45 -9.17
C PRO A 76 1.89 -11.74 -7.68
N LYS A 77 2.96 -12.43 -7.26
CA LYS A 77 3.20 -12.76 -5.85
C LYS A 77 3.47 -11.52 -5.00
N SER A 78 4.00 -10.45 -5.60
CA SER A 78 4.26 -9.20 -4.90
C SER A 78 2.97 -8.46 -4.54
N GLY A 79 2.01 -8.41 -5.46
CA GLY A 79 0.68 -7.84 -5.22
C GLY A 79 -0.09 -8.63 -4.16
N GLU A 80 -0.03 -9.96 -4.21
CA GLU A 80 -0.64 -10.83 -3.19
C GLU A 80 -0.02 -10.60 -1.80
N ARG A 81 1.31 -10.51 -1.69
CA ARG A 81 1.98 -10.15 -0.43
C ARG A 81 1.60 -8.75 0.07
N ALA A 82 1.36 -7.79 -0.83
CA ALA A 82 0.89 -6.46 -0.44
C ALA A 82 -0.53 -6.52 0.13
N PHE A 83 -1.43 -7.24 -0.55
CA PHE A 83 -2.80 -7.46 -0.11
C PHE A 83 -2.87 -8.19 1.23
N GLU A 84 -2.12 -9.28 1.42
CA GLU A 84 -2.08 -10.02 2.69
C GLU A 84 -1.58 -9.15 3.85
N ARG A 85 -0.63 -8.25 3.60
CA ARG A 85 -0.18 -7.28 4.61
C ARG A 85 -1.26 -6.26 4.97
N ASP A 86 -2.01 -5.77 4.00
CA ASP A 86 -3.10 -4.82 4.26
C ASP A 86 -4.28 -5.51 4.95
N LYS A 87 -4.56 -6.78 4.60
CA LYS A 87 -5.51 -7.65 5.31
C LYS A 87 -5.11 -7.84 6.77
N ALA A 88 -3.83 -8.15 7.04
CA ALA A 88 -3.31 -8.27 8.39
C ALA A 88 -3.51 -6.98 9.19
N SER A 89 -3.25 -5.81 8.58
CA SER A 89 -3.50 -4.52 9.23
C SER A 89 -4.98 -4.25 9.54
N LEU A 90 -5.92 -4.71 8.69
CA LEU A 90 -7.36 -4.64 9.00
C LEU A 90 -7.74 -5.56 10.16
N LEU A 91 -7.21 -6.79 10.19
CA LEU A 91 -7.46 -7.73 11.28
C LEU A 91 -6.88 -7.24 12.61
N GLU A 92 -5.66 -6.69 12.60
CA GLU A 92 -5.03 -6.04 13.77
C GLU A 92 -5.85 -4.86 14.30
N ALA A 93 -6.54 -4.14 13.42
CA ALA A 93 -7.45 -3.05 13.79
C ALA A 93 -8.81 -3.53 14.31
N GLY A 94 -9.06 -4.85 14.37
CA GLY A 94 -10.31 -5.43 14.84
C GLY A 94 -11.41 -5.50 13.79
N VAL A 95 -11.11 -5.33 12.50
CA VAL A 95 -12.11 -5.46 11.43
C VAL A 95 -12.46 -6.95 11.24
N PRO A 96 -13.75 -7.35 11.32
CA PRO A 96 -14.19 -8.73 11.21
C PRO A 96 -14.24 -9.19 9.74
N LEU A 97 -13.05 -9.31 9.14
CA LEU A 97 -12.86 -9.69 7.75
C LEU A 97 -12.78 -11.22 7.61
N ARG A 98 -13.61 -11.77 6.73
CA ARG A 98 -13.70 -13.21 6.46
C ARG A 98 -13.52 -13.52 4.98
N TRP A 99 -12.99 -14.70 4.71
CA TRP A 99 -13.03 -15.33 3.41
C TRP A 99 -14.23 -16.26 3.37
N LEU A 100 -15.04 -16.17 2.32
CA LEU A 100 -16.12 -17.08 2.03
C LEU A 100 -15.74 -17.91 0.81
N SER A 101 -15.74 -19.22 1.00
CA SER A 101 -15.41 -20.19 -0.05
C SER A 101 -16.51 -20.22 -1.12
N PRO A 102 -16.21 -20.70 -2.35
CA PRO A 102 -17.23 -20.85 -3.39
C PRO A 102 -18.43 -21.70 -2.92
N ASP A 103 -18.16 -22.75 -2.13
CA ASP A 103 -19.17 -23.65 -1.59
C ASP A 103 -20.11 -22.93 -0.62
N GLU A 104 -19.61 -21.98 0.18
CA GLU A 104 -20.44 -21.16 1.08
C GLU A 104 -21.28 -20.11 0.34
N LEU A 105 -20.89 -19.75 -0.89
CA LEU A 105 -21.55 -18.74 -1.70
C LEU A 105 -22.55 -19.32 -2.71
N ASP A 106 -22.63 -20.64 -2.82
CA ASP A 106 -23.33 -21.34 -3.90
C ASP A 106 -22.96 -20.74 -5.29
N ASP A 107 -21.69 -20.36 -5.45
CA ASP A 107 -21.21 -19.61 -6.61
C ASP A 107 -20.85 -20.57 -7.76
N GLU A 108 -21.61 -20.52 -8.86
CA GLU A 108 -21.42 -21.40 -10.03
C GLU A 108 -20.07 -21.16 -10.74
N ASP A 109 -19.45 -19.98 -10.61
CA ASP A 109 -18.14 -19.70 -11.20
C ASP A 109 -16.99 -20.29 -10.36
N GLY A 110 -17.30 -20.83 -9.17
CA GLY A 110 -16.31 -21.45 -8.29
C GLY A 110 -15.35 -20.43 -7.66
N ILE A 111 -15.79 -19.17 -7.50
CA ILE A 111 -14.93 -18.07 -7.02
C ILE A 111 -15.36 -17.64 -5.62
N GLY A 112 -14.46 -17.81 -4.64
CA GLY A 112 -14.66 -17.27 -3.30
C GLY A 112 -14.35 -15.78 -3.20
N GLY A 113 -14.71 -15.16 -2.09
CA GLY A 113 -14.52 -13.73 -1.90
C GLY A 113 -14.30 -13.31 -0.45
N TYR A 114 -13.83 -12.07 -0.29
CA TYR A 114 -13.67 -11.44 1.01
C TYR A 114 -14.90 -10.60 1.35
N ALA A 115 -15.33 -10.65 2.61
CA ALA A 115 -16.44 -9.85 3.14
C ALA A 115 -16.15 -9.42 4.59
N ILE A 116 -16.71 -8.28 4.98
CA ILE A 116 -16.73 -7.83 6.38
C ILE A 116 -18.11 -8.11 6.95
N ASP A 117 -18.16 -8.74 8.13
CA ASP A 117 -19.42 -8.86 8.85
C ASP A 117 -19.82 -7.49 9.40
N ARG A 118 -20.83 -6.88 8.79
CA ARG A 118 -21.31 -5.55 9.21
C ARG A 118 -21.93 -5.57 10.60
N HIS A 119 -22.56 -6.68 11.00
CA HIS A 119 -23.18 -6.75 12.32
C HIS A 119 -22.13 -6.82 13.43
N GLU A 120 -20.98 -7.43 13.15
CA GLU A 120 -19.83 -7.47 14.07
C GLU A 120 -18.99 -6.18 13.99
N TYR A 121 -18.98 -5.49 12.85
CA TYR A 121 -18.24 -4.24 12.66
C TYR A 121 -18.93 -3.02 13.28
N TYR A 122 -20.25 -2.91 13.15
CA TYR A 122 -21.00 -1.80 13.76
C TYR A 122 -21.21 -2.07 15.25
N LEU A 123 -21.02 -1.03 16.06
CA LEU A 123 -21.43 -1.08 17.46
C LEU A 123 -22.97 -1.20 17.50
N PRO A 124 -23.54 -2.17 18.23
CA PRO A 124 -24.99 -2.20 18.46
C PRO A 124 -25.45 -0.94 19.20
N ASP A 125 -26.75 -0.69 19.24
CA ASP A 125 -27.31 0.44 19.98
C ASP A 125 -26.77 0.45 21.43
N LEU A 126 -26.06 1.52 21.76
CA LEU A 126 -25.40 1.66 23.04
C LEU A 126 -26.35 2.36 24.01
N GLU A 127 -27.02 1.57 24.85
CA GLU A 127 -27.81 2.11 25.95
C GLU A 127 -26.86 2.49 27.09
N LEU A 128 -26.46 3.77 27.13
CA LEU A 128 -25.68 4.33 28.22
C LEU A 128 -26.60 4.83 29.33
N ASP A 129 -26.28 4.51 30.57
CA ASP A 129 -26.99 5.08 31.71
C ASP A 129 -26.54 6.52 32.01
N ALA A 130 -27.25 7.19 32.93
CA ALA A 130 -26.95 8.58 33.27
C ALA A 130 -25.55 8.76 33.90
N ALA A 131 -25.01 7.76 34.58
CA ALA A 131 -23.68 7.81 35.17
C ALA A 131 -22.59 7.62 34.13
N GLU A 132 -22.78 6.71 33.16
CA GLU A 132 -21.87 6.49 32.04
C GLU A 132 -21.82 7.70 31.09
N LEU A 133 -22.97 8.31 30.79
CA LEU A 133 -23.02 9.55 30.02
C LEU A 133 -22.27 10.70 30.71
N ALA A 134 -22.35 10.79 32.05
CA ALA A 134 -21.62 11.80 32.82
C ALA A 134 -20.09 11.63 32.71
N LEU A 135 -19.58 10.40 32.55
CA LEU A 135 -18.15 10.13 32.36
C LEU A 135 -17.63 10.60 30.99
N LEU A 136 -18.48 10.62 29.96
CA LEU A 136 -18.12 11.06 28.61
C LEU A 136 -18.23 12.59 28.42
N SER A 137 -18.83 13.31 29.38
CA SER A 137 -19.09 14.75 29.31
C SER A 137 -17.90 15.64 29.74
N ILE A 138 -16.66 15.15 29.64
CA ILE A 138 -15.45 15.83 30.14
C ILE A 138 -14.92 16.92 29.19
#